data_AF-V4CB00-F1
#
_entry.id   AF-V4CB00-F1
#
_cell.length_a   1.000
_cell.length_b   1.000
_cell.length_c   1.000
_cell.angle_alpha   90.00
_cell.angle_beta   90.00
_cell.angle_gamma   90.00
#
_symmetry.space_group_name_H-M   'P 1'
#
loop_
_entity.id
_entity.type
_entity.pdbx_description
1 polymer ?
#
loop_
_entity_poly.entity_id
_entity_poly.type
_entity_poly.pdbx_seq_one_letter_code
_entity_poly.pdbx_strand_id
1 'polypeptide(L)'
;MAFDANSLYASAMSDLDSEYPRAESGRPFLPEEEKEFVMLFNKQKFRPRTAILTVWFDYPKNMFFQPIPAKDKITFTNKEGKKETGNKIRFRNGFCHDVLTSVDIQEIVKAGGRIIRILDDLRNKYKREGNIVGSNCMKLLGNSLYGKSIQKDIFTTRHLWNEATLQANFDSRVKTYEKINDTQYIVETEIEEKEITTEDSKSTRLTPSHLGSFVLSHSKKIMNNFIHVINGFYKPEIYYTDTDSLYISSKNWKKLNRAGLVSEKDYCKGKNDYGDGGIIFGLYLAPKVKYNIVLTSDGVLKEKKTFKGYSNDKISVEDYVLLASGHDVSNEFNKPWEKSFTNGVVIPNDKQTKVFRSYLNNVKRKPPNSEGIMYPYNDKDEYSFDENYEFDDFDFLTIQEENEHCFK
;
A
#
# COMPACT_ATOMS: atom_id res chain seq x y z
N MET A 1 -3.02 -12.93 20.46
CA MET A 1 -2.10 -11.87 20.94
C MET A 1 -1.98 -10.85 19.83
N ALA A 2 -1.99 -9.56 20.17
CA ALA A 2 -1.75 -8.48 19.22
C ALA A 2 -0.33 -7.97 19.46
N PHE A 3 0.62 -8.56 18.74
CA PHE A 3 2.01 -8.10 18.77
C PHE A 3 2.10 -6.77 18.05
N ASP A 4 2.81 -5.80 18.62
CA ASP A 4 3.06 -4.48 18.04
C ASP A 4 4.54 -4.11 18.19
N ALA A 5 5.19 -3.75 17.10
CA ALA A 5 6.62 -3.42 17.09
C ALA A 5 6.86 -2.01 17.64
N ASN A 6 7.75 -1.88 18.63
CA ASN A 6 8.02 -0.61 19.30
C ASN A 6 8.62 0.40 18.32
N SER A 7 7.84 1.44 17.99
CA SER A 7 8.28 2.58 17.17
C SER A 7 9.00 2.12 15.89
N LEU A 8 8.36 1.25 15.10
CA LEU A 8 8.98 0.48 14.02
C LEU A 8 9.95 1.29 13.12
N TYR A 9 9.53 2.45 12.63
CA TYR A 9 10.38 3.28 11.77
C TYR A 9 11.59 3.88 12.50
N ALA A 10 11.43 4.28 13.76
CA ALA A 10 12.54 4.75 14.60
C ALA A 10 13.50 3.61 14.95
N SER A 11 12.96 2.42 15.20
CA SER A 11 13.74 1.19 15.36
C SER A 11 14.58 0.92 14.11
N ALA A 12 13.99 1.01 12.92
CA ALA A 12 14.74 0.83 11.67
C ALA A 12 15.90 1.82 11.55
N MET A 13 15.66 3.10 11.87
CA MET A 13 16.67 4.18 11.82
C MET A 13 17.77 4.07 12.89
N SER A 14 17.48 3.43 14.03
CA SER A 14 18.43 3.30 15.15
C SER A 14 19.14 1.95 15.20
N ASP A 15 18.68 0.96 14.42
CA ASP A 15 19.33 -0.35 14.30
C ASP A 15 20.76 -0.19 13.78
N LEU A 16 21.73 -0.65 14.57
CA LEU A 16 23.15 -0.61 14.22
C LEU A 16 23.49 -1.49 13.01
N ASP A 17 22.63 -2.48 12.71
CA ASP A 17 22.76 -3.36 11.54
C ASP A 17 22.06 -2.80 10.28
N SER A 18 21.49 -1.58 10.37
CA SER A 18 20.87 -0.89 9.23
C SER A 18 21.91 -0.08 8.44
N GLU A 19 22.09 -0.46 7.18
CA GLU A 19 22.90 0.30 6.22
C GLU A 19 22.02 1.26 5.41
N TYR A 20 22.49 2.50 5.22
CA TYR A 20 21.79 3.56 4.49
C TYR A 20 22.62 4.09 3.31
N PRO A 21 21.97 4.45 2.20
CA PRO A 21 22.67 4.94 1.02
C PRO A 21 23.38 6.26 1.31
N ARG A 22 24.61 6.37 0.81
CA ARG A 22 25.46 7.56 0.91
C ARG A 22 25.62 8.20 -0.46
N ALA A 23 25.34 9.49 -0.57
CA ALA A 23 25.36 10.22 -1.83
C ALA A 23 26.72 10.14 -2.52
N GLU A 24 27.80 10.14 -1.74
CA GLU A 24 29.20 10.11 -2.18
C GLU A 24 29.55 8.79 -2.90
N SER A 25 28.83 7.72 -2.60
CA SER A 25 29.03 6.38 -3.17
C SER A 25 28.03 6.02 -4.27
N GLY A 26 27.10 6.93 -4.59
CA GLY A 26 26.04 6.69 -5.55
C GLY A 26 26.60 6.57 -6.96
N ARG A 27 26.36 5.42 -7.61
CA ARG A 27 26.65 5.23 -9.03
C ARG A 27 25.65 4.29 -9.70
N PRO A 28 25.54 4.33 -11.03
CA PRO A 28 24.80 3.32 -11.77
C PRO A 28 25.36 1.91 -11.55
N PHE A 29 24.45 0.95 -11.52
CA PHE A 29 24.77 -0.47 -11.63
C PHE A 29 25.34 -0.78 -13.02
N LEU A 30 26.42 -1.56 -13.08
CA LEU A 30 27.05 -1.96 -14.34
C LEU A 30 26.61 -3.38 -14.74
N PRO A 31 26.36 -3.67 -16.03
CA PRO A 31 25.90 -4.99 -16.47
C PRO A 31 26.86 -6.12 -16.12
N GLU A 32 28.16 -5.84 -16.09
CA GLU A 32 29.20 -6.82 -15.79
C GLU A 32 29.13 -7.30 -14.32
N GLU A 33 28.49 -6.52 -13.45
CA GLU A 33 28.30 -6.82 -12.04
C GLU A 33 27.09 -7.72 -11.78
N GLU A 34 26.20 -7.92 -12.76
CA GLU A 34 24.96 -8.68 -12.61
C GLU A 34 25.20 -10.07 -12.04
N LYS A 35 26.12 -10.82 -12.66
CA LYS A 35 26.42 -12.19 -12.24
C LYS A 35 26.96 -12.25 -10.82
N GLU A 36 27.81 -11.30 -10.44
CA GLU A 36 28.35 -11.20 -9.09
C GLU A 36 27.24 -10.85 -8.09
N PHE A 37 26.43 -9.85 -8.38
CA PHE A 37 25.40 -9.36 -7.47
C PHE A 37 24.29 -10.39 -7.27
N VAL A 38 23.80 -11.03 -8.34
CA VAL A 38 22.84 -12.14 -8.26
C VAL A 38 23.40 -13.27 -7.39
N MET A 39 24.68 -13.61 -7.55
CA MET A 39 25.33 -14.62 -6.71
C MET A 39 25.42 -14.17 -5.24
N LEU A 40 25.82 -12.92 -4.98
CA LEU A 40 25.96 -12.36 -3.63
C LEU A 40 24.61 -12.30 -2.91
N PHE A 41 23.54 -11.86 -3.58
CA PHE A 41 22.20 -11.82 -3.02
C PHE A 41 21.71 -13.22 -2.66
N ASN A 42 21.76 -14.17 -3.60
CA ASN A 42 21.32 -15.54 -3.35
C ASN A 42 22.14 -16.26 -2.26
N LYS A 43 23.41 -15.86 -2.05
CA LYS A 43 24.25 -16.36 -0.96
C LYS A 43 24.11 -15.57 0.36
N GLN A 44 23.25 -14.55 0.44
CA GLN A 44 23.11 -13.65 1.59
C GLN A 44 24.43 -12.95 1.98
N LYS A 45 25.28 -12.65 1.00
CA LYS A 45 26.61 -12.03 1.18
C LYS A 45 26.73 -10.63 0.61
N PHE A 46 25.63 -10.01 0.20
CA PHE A 46 25.62 -8.67 -0.40
C PHE A 46 25.72 -7.57 0.67
N ARG A 47 26.81 -7.51 1.45
CA ARG A 47 27.06 -6.43 2.43
C ARG A 47 28.57 -6.18 2.62
N PRO A 48 28.99 -4.94 2.96
CA PRO A 48 28.16 -3.74 3.13
C PRO A 48 27.91 -3.04 1.79
N ARG A 49 26.65 -3.01 1.31
CA ARG A 49 26.24 -2.40 0.03
C ARG A 49 24.73 -2.07 0.03
N THR A 50 24.41 -0.80 -0.21
CA THR A 50 23.04 -0.34 -0.49
C THR A 50 22.82 -0.20 -1.98
N ALA A 51 21.75 -0.79 -2.50
CA ALA A 51 21.38 -0.66 -3.91
C ALA A 51 19.86 -0.52 -4.06
N ILE A 52 19.42 0.07 -5.17
CA ILE A 52 18.04 0.02 -5.62
C ILE A 52 18.10 -0.54 -7.03
N LEU A 53 17.48 -1.70 -7.24
CA LEU A 53 17.66 -2.51 -8.43
C LEU A 53 16.31 -3.00 -8.94
N THR A 54 16.13 -2.99 -10.24
CA THR A 54 15.05 -3.73 -10.89
C THR A 54 15.44 -5.20 -10.90
N VAL A 55 14.62 -6.07 -10.32
CA VAL A 55 14.96 -7.49 -10.14
C VAL A 55 13.85 -8.41 -10.60
N TRP A 56 14.26 -9.56 -11.14
CA TRP A 56 13.42 -10.73 -11.34
C TRP A 56 13.72 -11.75 -10.25
N PHE A 57 12.68 -12.27 -9.63
CA PHE A 57 12.81 -13.22 -8.54
C PHE A 57 11.63 -14.18 -8.48
N ASP A 58 11.85 -15.34 -7.88
CA ASP A 58 10.81 -16.33 -7.64
C ASP A 58 10.56 -16.49 -6.14
N TYR A 59 9.28 -16.56 -5.75
CA TYR A 59 8.88 -17.09 -4.45
C TYR A 59 8.58 -18.61 -4.52
N PRO A 60 8.88 -19.37 -3.46
CA PRO A 60 8.49 -20.77 -3.37
C PRO A 60 6.97 -20.96 -3.51
N LYS A 61 6.54 -21.99 -4.24
CA LYS A 61 5.11 -22.29 -4.44
C LYS A 61 4.35 -22.60 -3.15
N ASN A 62 5.04 -23.09 -2.13
CA ASN A 62 4.47 -23.41 -0.82
C ASN A 62 4.55 -22.25 0.19
N MET A 63 5.02 -21.06 -0.21
CA MET A 63 5.05 -19.89 0.66
C MET A 63 3.60 -19.44 0.93
N PHE A 64 3.25 -19.27 2.19
CA PHE A 64 1.96 -18.78 2.65
C PHE A 64 1.90 -17.25 2.67
N PHE A 65 2.95 -16.61 3.18
CA PHE A 65 3.03 -15.16 3.35
C PHE A 65 4.28 -14.64 2.67
N GLN A 66 4.17 -13.71 1.71
CA GLN A 66 5.34 -13.12 1.07
C GLN A 66 5.90 -11.95 1.93
N PRO A 67 7.22 -11.82 2.07
CA PRO A 67 7.83 -10.66 2.75
C PRO A 67 7.55 -9.34 2.02
N ILE A 68 7.40 -9.40 0.70
CA ILE A 68 7.05 -8.27 -0.16
C ILE A 68 5.98 -8.74 -1.14
N PRO A 69 4.77 -8.16 -1.11
CA PRO A 69 3.72 -8.57 -2.03
C PRO A 69 4.06 -8.11 -3.45
N ALA A 70 3.61 -8.87 -4.44
CA ALA A 70 3.84 -8.55 -5.84
C ALA A 70 2.96 -7.36 -6.28
N LYS A 71 3.51 -6.46 -7.10
CA LYS A 71 2.73 -5.46 -7.83
C LYS A 71 2.52 -5.93 -9.26
N ASP A 72 1.30 -6.37 -9.58
CA ASP A 72 0.94 -6.80 -10.91
C ASP A 72 0.12 -5.71 -11.62
N LYS A 73 0.37 -5.53 -12.92
CA LYS A 73 -0.45 -4.69 -13.79
C LYS A 73 -1.59 -5.55 -14.34
N ILE A 74 -2.82 -5.14 -14.09
CA ILE A 74 -4.03 -5.90 -14.40
C ILE A 74 -4.89 -5.08 -15.34
N THR A 75 -5.42 -5.72 -16.37
CA THR A 75 -6.43 -5.16 -17.26
C THR A 75 -7.78 -5.81 -16.98
N PHE A 76 -8.83 -5.01 -16.87
CA PHE A 76 -10.20 -5.45 -16.64
C PHE A 76 -11.18 -4.62 -17.47
N THR A 77 -12.42 -5.07 -17.57
CA THR A 77 -13.51 -4.31 -18.20
C THR A 77 -14.39 -3.77 -17.08
N ASN A 78 -14.61 -2.46 -17.02
CA ASN A 78 -15.50 -1.85 -16.05
C ASN A 78 -16.98 -2.10 -16.42
N LYS A 79 -17.92 -1.72 -15.53
CA LYS A 79 -19.37 -1.89 -15.76
C LYS A 79 -19.91 -1.20 -17.02
N GLU A 80 -19.19 -0.19 -17.53
CA GLU A 80 -19.53 0.53 -18.76
C GLU A 80 -18.97 -0.14 -20.03
N GLY A 81 -18.33 -1.32 -19.90
CA GLY A 81 -17.73 -2.05 -21.00
C GLY A 81 -16.34 -1.52 -21.42
N LYS A 82 -15.75 -0.59 -20.67
CA LYS A 82 -14.45 0.02 -20.99
C LYS A 82 -13.31 -0.78 -20.38
N LYS A 83 -12.27 -1.05 -21.18
CA LYS A 83 -11.04 -1.68 -20.68
C LYS A 83 -10.19 -0.68 -19.90
N GLU A 84 -9.92 -0.99 -18.66
CA GLU A 84 -9.06 -0.21 -17.76
C GLU A 84 -7.87 -1.06 -17.33
N THR A 85 -6.75 -0.39 -17.05
CA THR A 85 -5.53 -1.08 -16.60
C THR A 85 -4.95 -0.39 -15.38
N GLY A 86 -4.79 -1.13 -14.29
CA GLY A 86 -4.29 -0.63 -13.02
C GLY A 86 -3.21 -1.53 -12.41
N ASN A 87 -2.38 -0.97 -11.53
CA ASN A 87 -1.45 -1.76 -10.72
C ASN A 87 -2.15 -2.19 -9.44
N LYS A 88 -2.05 -3.47 -9.06
CA LYS A 88 -2.57 -3.97 -7.79
C LYS A 88 -1.53 -4.80 -7.05
N ILE A 89 -1.58 -4.68 -5.74
CA ILE A 89 -0.77 -5.44 -4.81
C ILE A 89 -1.44 -6.81 -4.60
N ARG A 90 -0.68 -7.89 -4.76
CA ARG A 90 -1.16 -9.27 -4.71
C ARG A 90 -0.24 -10.16 -3.88
N PHE A 91 -0.83 -11.18 -3.27
CA PHE A 91 -0.07 -12.27 -2.64
C PHE A 91 0.03 -13.40 -3.66
N ARG A 92 1.21 -13.49 -4.30
CA ARG A 92 1.47 -14.44 -5.38
C ARG A 92 2.87 -15.04 -5.23
N ASN A 93 2.94 -16.35 -5.41
CA ASN A 93 4.17 -17.13 -5.47
C ASN A 93 4.67 -17.26 -6.92
N GLY A 94 5.84 -17.87 -7.10
CA GLY A 94 6.49 -17.98 -8.40
C GLY A 94 7.08 -16.64 -8.85
N PHE A 95 7.09 -16.42 -10.16
CA PHE A 95 7.87 -15.36 -10.80
C PHE A 95 7.31 -13.97 -10.54
N CYS A 96 8.13 -13.06 -10.04
CA CYS A 96 7.84 -11.67 -9.80
C CYS A 96 8.92 -10.77 -10.42
N HIS A 97 8.55 -9.53 -10.71
CA HIS A 97 9.51 -8.47 -11.02
C HIS A 97 9.12 -7.18 -10.29
N ASP A 98 10.10 -6.47 -9.75
CA ASP A 98 9.87 -5.17 -9.10
C ASP A 98 11.18 -4.37 -9.00
N VAL A 99 11.08 -3.09 -8.62
CA VAL A 99 12.21 -2.23 -8.25
C VAL A 99 12.36 -2.26 -6.73
N LEU A 100 13.42 -2.91 -6.25
CA LEU A 100 13.60 -3.20 -4.83
C LEU A 100 14.91 -2.64 -4.28
N THR A 101 14.90 -2.31 -2.99
CA THR A 101 16.15 -2.03 -2.26
C THR A 101 16.96 -3.31 -2.05
N SER A 102 18.27 -3.20 -1.83
CA SER A 102 19.10 -4.36 -1.51
C SER A 102 18.66 -5.07 -0.22
N VAL A 103 18.04 -4.35 0.72
CA VAL A 103 17.44 -4.90 1.94
C VAL A 103 16.23 -5.76 1.60
N ASP A 104 15.34 -5.24 0.77
CA ASP A 104 14.15 -5.96 0.30
C ASP A 104 14.54 -7.25 -0.45
N ILE A 105 15.55 -7.18 -1.32
CA ILE A 105 16.09 -8.32 -2.07
C ILE A 105 16.67 -9.38 -1.12
N GLN A 106 17.40 -8.97 -0.08
CA GLN A 106 17.92 -9.90 0.92
C GLN A 106 16.80 -10.56 1.71
N GLU A 107 15.77 -9.83 2.11
CA GLU A 107 14.64 -10.39 2.86
C GLU A 107 13.84 -11.39 2.02
N ILE A 108 13.68 -11.15 0.71
CA ILE A 108 13.10 -12.13 -0.22
C ILE A 108 13.90 -13.44 -0.19
N VAL A 109 15.21 -13.37 -0.36
CA VAL A 109 16.07 -14.57 -0.38
C VAL A 109 16.07 -15.27 0.98
N LYS A 110 16.08 -14.51 2.07
CA LYS A 110 16.06 -15.04 3.45
C LYS A 110 14.76 -15.76 3.77
N ALA A 111 13.64 -15.30 3.19
CA ALA A 111 12.36 -15.99 3.28
C ALA A 111 12.30 -17.26 2.40
N GLY A 112 13.31 -17.52 1.56
CA GLY A 112 13.40 -18.68 0.67
C GLY A 112 13.16 -18.37 -0.80
N GLY A 113 12.99 -17.10 -1.16
CA GLY A 113 12.95 -16.65 -2.55
C GLY A 113 14.30 -16.78 -3.25
N ARG A 114 14.29 -16.62 -4.57
CA ARG A 114 15.51 -16.70 -5.40
C ARG A 114 15.57 -15.53 -6.36
N ILE A 115 16.70 -14.82 -6.37
CA ILE A 115 16.96 -13.80 -7.37
C ILE A 115 17.40 -14.49 -8.66
N ILE A 116 16.68 -14.23 -9.73
CA ILE A 116 16.94 -14.79 -11.06
C ILE A 116 17.85 -13.84 -11.82
N ARG A 117 17.51 -12.55 -11.79
CA ARG A 117 18.14 -11.55 -12.65
C ARG A 117 18.08 -10.16 -12.02
N ILE A 118 19.10 -9.35 -12.24
CA ILE A 118 19.04 -7.91 -12.02
C ILE A 118 18.93 -7.27 -13.39
N LEU A 119 17.81 -6.60 -13.65
CA LEU A 119 17.60 -5.92 -14.91
C LEU A 119 18.44 -4.65 -14.93
N ASP A 120 19.41 -4.63 -15.85
CA ASP A 120 20.08 -3.42 -16.29
C ASP A 120 19.06 -2.44 -16.90
N ASP A 121 19.41 -1.17 -16.82
CA ASP A 121 18.69 -0.09 -17.48
C ASP A 121 18.57 -0.45 -18.97
N LEU A 122 17.34 -0.71 -19.45
CA LEU A 122 17.03 -1.09 -20.84
C LEU A 122 17.74 -0.17 -21.84
N ARG A 123 18.03 1.08 -21.43
CA ARG A 123 18.85 2.02 -22.16
C ARG A 123 20.23 1.49 -22.55
N ASN A 124 20.95 0.86 -21.64
CA ASN A 124 22.32 0.37 -21.86
C ASN A 124 22.33 -0.85 -22.78
N LYS A 125 21.32 -1.71 -22.68
CA LYS A 125 21.05 -2.76 -23.66
C LYS A 125 20.84 -2.16 -25.05
N TYR A 126 19.94 -1.18 -25.19
CA TYR A 126 19.68 -0.54 -26.47
C TYR A 126 20.87 0.23 -27.04
N LYS A 127 21.74 0.80 -26.20
CA LYS A 127 23.01 1.38 -26.65
C LYS A 127 23.95 0.33 -27.23
N ARG A 128 24.08 -0.84 -26.58
CA ARG A 128 24.94 -1.95 -27.05
C ARG A 128 24.41 -2.59 -28.33
N GLU A 129 23.09 -2.65 -28.50
CA GLU A 129 22.42 -3.19 -29.69
C GLU A 129 22.37 -2.20 -30.87
N GLY A 130 22.92 -0.98 -30.72
CA GLY A 130 22.81 0.07 -31.73
C GLY A 130 21.38 0.57 -31.93
N ASN A 131 20.45 0.22 -31.04
CA ASN A 131 19.06 0.65 -31.07
C ASN A 131 18.95 2.09 -30.53
N ILE A 132 19.25 3.05 -31.40
CA ILE A 132 19.27 4.49 -31.08
C ILE A 132 17.90 4.95 -30.57
N VAL A 133 16.80 4.47 -31.17
CA VAL A 133 15.43 4.84 -30.79
C VAL A 133 15.09 4.32 -29.40
N GLY A 134 15.34 3.04 -29.12
CA GLY A 134 15.13 2.44 -27.80
C GLY A 134 15.99 3.11 -26.72
N SER A 135 17.26 3.39 -27.01
CA SER A 135 18.17 4.09 -26.08
C SER A 135 17.68 5.52 -25.80
N ASN A 136 17.21 6.25 -26.82
CA ASN A 136 16.70 7.60 -26.65
C ASN A 136 15.35 7.62 -25.94
N CYS A 137 14.44 6.67 -26.21
CA CYS A 137 13.21 6.48 -25.46
C CYS A 137 13.50 6.20 -23.97
N MET A 138 14.44 5.31 -23.67
CA MET A 138 14.81 5.01 -22.28
C MET A 138 15.54 6.18 -21.61
N LYS A 139 16.33 6.96 -22.37
CA LYS A 139 16.92 8.23 -21.89
C LYS A 139 15.83 9.24 -21.54
N LEU A 140 14.84 9.39 -22.42
CA LEU A 140 13.70 10.28 -22.22
C LEU A 140 12.91 9.82 -20.99
N LEU A 141 12.55 8.54 -20.93
CA LEU A 141 11.83 7.94 -19.80
C LEU A 141 12.60 8.10 -18.50
N GLY A 142 13.92 7.84 -18.47
CA GLY A 142 14.76 8.01 -17.28
C GLY A 142 14.87 9.47 -16.81
N ASN A 143 14.99 10.41 -17.76
CA ASN A 143 14.99 11.84 -17.46
C ASN A 143 13.60 12.32 -16.98
N SER A 144 12.52 11.80 -17.58
CA SER A 144 11.14 12.06 -17.18
C SER A 144 10.79 11.42 -15.84
N LEU A 145 11.34 10.24 -15.53
CA LEU A 145 11.18 9.53 -14.26
C LEU A 145 11.90 10.28 -13.15
N TYR A 146 13.14 10.74 -13.34
CA TYR A 146 13.81 11.60 -12.36
C TYR A 146 12.96 12.86 -12.11
N GLY A 147 12.54 13.56 -13.18
CA GLY A 147 11.64 14.71 -13.08
C GLY A 147 10.39 14.42 -12.26
N LYS A 148 9.68 13.31 -12.53
CA LYS A 148 8.47 12.85 -11.82
C LYS A 148 8.72 12.33 -10.40
N SER A 149 9.90 11.78 -10.11
CA SER A 149 10.25 11.20 -8.80
C SER A 149 10.54 12.26 -7.74
N ILE A 150 10.89 13.47 -8.18
CA ILE A 150 11.14 14.64 -7.32
C ILE A 150 10.21 15.82 -7.64
N GLN A 151 9.22 15.63 -8.53
CA GLN A 151 8.14 16.56 -8.78
C GLN A 151 7.28 16.67 -7.51
N LYS A 152 7.07 17.88 -6.99
CA LYS A 152 5.91 18.11 -6.11
C LYS A 152 4.69 18.15 -7.02
N ASP A 153 3.63 17.42 -6.69
CA ASP A 153 2.36 17.61 -7.37
C ASP A 153 1.84 19.02 -7.07
N ILE A 154 1.70 19.83 -8.13
CA ILE A 154 0.87 21.02 -8.08
C ILE A 154 -0.49 20.53 -8.51
N PHE A 155 -1.35 20.28 -7.53
CA PHE A 155 -2.74 19.95 -7.82
C PHE A 155 -3.56 21.20 -8.06
N THR A 156 -2.99 22.42 -7.99
CA THR A 156 -3.76 23.65 -8.11
C THR A 156 -3.22 24.65 -9.12
N THR A 157 -4.07 25.12 -10.01
CA THR A 157 -3.83 26.27 -10.89
C THR A 157 -4.39 27.53 -10.26
N ARG A 158 -3.72 28.67 -10.46
CA ARG A 158 -4.23 29.97 -10.04
C ARG A 158 -4.62 30.78 -11.27
N HIS A 159 -5.87 31.19 -11.31
CA HIS A 159 -6.42 32.02 -12.36
C HIS A 159 -6.79 33.40 -11.84
N LEU A 160 -6.75 34.39 -12.72
CA LEU A 160 -7.32 35.71 -12.48
C LEU A 160 -8.64 35.77 -13.26
N TRP A 161 -9.77 35.60 -12.56
CA TRP A 161 -11.09 35.58 -13.19
C TRP A 161 -11.93 36.78 -12.76
N ASN A 162 -12.72 37.31 -13.70
CA ASN A 162 -13.79 38.23 -13.35
C ASN A 162 -15.01 37.45 -12.83
N GLU A 163 -15.98 38.16 -12.25
CA GLU A 163 -17.14 37.54 -11.62
C GLU A 163 -17.94 36.65 -12.57
N ALA A 164 -18.19 37.09 -13.81
CA ALA A 164 -18.92 36.29 -14.80
C ALA A 164 -18.16 35.01 -15.19
N THR A 165 -16.84 35.10 -15.33
CA THR A 165 -15.98 33.94 -15.66
C THR A 165 -15.92 32.97 -14.50
N LEU A 166 -15.81 33.47 -13.26
CA LEU A 166 -15.83 32.63 -12.08
C LEU A 166 -17.19 31.96 -11.90
N GLN A 167 -18.31 32.66 -12.07
CA GLN A 167 -19.65 32.07 -12.03
C GLN A 167 -19.84 30.96 -13.08
N ALA A 168 -19.40 31.19 -14.31
CA ALA A 168 -19.52 30.22 -15.39
C ALA A 168 -18.64 28.98 -15.20
N ASN A 169 -17.54 29.10 -14.44
CA ASN A 169 -16.56 28.04 -14.23
C ASN A 169 -16.46 27.60 -12.76
N PHE A 170 -17.43 27.96 -11.92
CA PHE A 170 -17.41 27.57 -10.51
C PHE A 170 -17.89 26.13 -10.35
N ASP A 171 -17.02 25.28 -9.84
CA ASP A 171 -17.32 23.90 -9.54
C ASP A 171 -16.57 23.42 -8.30
N SER A 172 -16.67 22.11 -8.02
CA SER A 172 -16.01 21.47 -6.88
C SER A 172 -14.49 21.59 -6.87
N ARG A 173 -13.84 21.95 -7.99
CA ARG A 173 -12.39 22.10 -8.11
C ARG A 173 -11.89 23.43 -7.57
N VAL A 174 -12.75 24.45 -7.47
CA VAL A 174 -12.36 25.74 -6.91
C VAL A 174 -12.08 25.57 -5.40
N LYS A 175 -10.80 25.57 -5.01
CA LYS A 175 -10.38 25.43 -3.62
C LYS A 175 -10.54 26.72 -2.84
N THR A 176 -10.07 27.81 -3.42
CA THR A 176 -10.11 29.16 -2.83
C THR A 176 -10.37 30.20 -3.91
N TYR A 177 -11.03 31.29 -3.53
CA TYR A 177 -11.15 32.47 -4.37
C TYR A 177 -11.08 33.71 -3.49
N GLU A 178 -10.22 34.65 -3.87
CA GLU A 178 -9.97 35.88 -3.11
C GLU A 178 -10.20 37.07 -4.02
N LYS A 179 -11.09 37.99 -3.60
CA LYS A 179 -11.37 39.21 -4.37
C LYS A 179 -10.19 40.17 -4.22
N ILE A 180 -9.51 40.49 -5.31
CA ILE A 180 -8.38 41.43 -5.29
C ILE A 180 -8.87 42.87 -5.45
N ASN A 181 -9.88 43.07 -6.30
CA ASN A 181 -10.45 44.37 -6.61
C ASN A 181 -11.93 44.22 -7.04
N ASP A 182 -12.58 45.32 -7.36
CA ASP A 182 -14.01 45.35 -7.71
C ASP A 182 -14.40 44.44 -8.89
N THR A 183 -13.44 44.05 -9.72
CA THR A 183 -13.68 43.35 -10.99
C THR A 183 -13.04 41.96 -11.10
N GLN A 184 -12.14 41.58 -10.18
CA GLN A 184 -11.28 40.40 -10.34
C GLN A 184 -11.05 39.61 -9.05
N TYR A 185 -10.90 38.30 -9.22
CA TYR A 185 -10.64 37.31 -8.18
C TYR A 185 -9.37 36.51 -8.54
N ILE A 186 -8.51 36.25 -7.55
CA ILE A 186 -7.56 35.13 -7.62
C ILE A 186 -8.35 33.90 -7.29
N VAL A 187 -8.39 32.94 -8.21
CA VAL A 187 -9.12 31.68 -8.05
C VAL A 187 -8.11 30.55 -8.12
N GLU A 188 -8.02 29.77 -7.05
CA GLU A 188 -7.23 28.56 -7.02
C GLU A 188 -8.13 27.36 -7.32
N THR A 189 -7.89 26.68 -8.44
CA THR A 189 -8.64 25.52 -8.93
C THR A 189 -7.80 24.28 -8.90
N GLU A 190 -8.40 23.11 -8.68
CA GLU A 190 -7.70 21.83 -8.78
C GLU A 190 -7.48 21.45 -10.26
N ILE A 191 -6.25 21.10 -10.64
CA ILE A 191 -5.85 20.80 -12.02
C ILE A 191 -6.42 19.43 -12.42
N GLU A 192 -7.12 19.36 -13.56
CA GLU A 192 -7.46 18.07 -14.17
C GLU A 192 -6.19 17.34 -14.61
N GLU A 193 -6.10 16.02 -14.38
CA GLU A 193 -4.95 15.18 -14.77
C GLU A 193 -4.51 15.32 -16.25
N LYS A 194 -5.33 15.94 -17.10
CA LYS A 194 -5.10 16.17 -18.53
C LYS A 194 -4.39 17.49 -18.90
N GLU A 195 -4.20 18.46 -17.98
CA GLU A 195 -3.70 19.82 -18.32
C GLU A 195 -2.24 20.15 -17.91
N ILE A 196 -1.47 19.21 -17.38
CA ILE A 196 -0.09 19.47 -16.91
C ILE A 196 0.87 19.68 -18.11
N THR A 197 1.44 20.89 -18.27
CA THR A 197 2.52 21.16 -19.24
C THR A 197 3.92 21.22 -18.58
N THR A 198 4.97 21.14 -19.40
CA THR A 198 6.34 20.77 -18.98
C THR A 198 7.19 21.86 -18.32
N GLU A 199 6.76 23.13 -18.30
CA GLU A 199 7.64 24.27 -17.95
C GLU A 199 7.63 24.69 -16.46
N ASP A 200 6.65 24.27 -15.64
CA ASP A 200 6.41 24.84 -14.30
C ASP A 200 7.17 24.18 -13.11
N SER A 201 8.18 23.33 -13.35
CA SER A 201 8.67 22.35 -12.34
C SER A 201 10.10 22.54 -11.77
N LYS A 202 10.52 23.75 -11.37
CA LYS A 202 11.83 23.93 -10.68
C LYS A 202 11.71 23.67 -9.15
N SER A 203 12.28 22.55 -8.69
CA SER A 203 12.13 21.94 -7.34
C SER A 203 13.10 22.44 -6.26
N THR A 204 12.62 22.54 -5.01
CA THR A 204 13.37 22.93 -3.77
C THR A 204 13.25 21.91 -2.61
N ARG A 205 13.16 20.60 -2.88
CA ARG A 205 13.16 19.57 -1.81
C ARG A 205 14.59 19.13 -1.46
N LEU A 206 14.97 19.27 -0.20
CA LEU A 206 16.30 18.91 0.34
C LEU A 206 16.36 17.49 0.94
N THR A 207 15.26 16.72 0.94
CA THR A 207 15.18 15.41 1.60
C THR A 207 15.24 14.25 0.59
N PRO A 208 16.17 13.28 0.71
CA PRO A 208 16.31 12.19 -0.25
C PRO A 208 15.23 11.12 -0.05
N SER A 209 14.35 10.94 -1.02
CA SER A 209 13.32 9.87 -1.04
C SER A 209 13.91 8.44 -0.93
N HIS A 210 15.13 8.25 -1.42
CA HIS A 210 15.88 7.01 -1.30
C HIS A 210 16.11 6.61 0.17
N LEU A 211 16.36 7.57 1.08
CA LEU A 211 16.51 7.27 2.51
C LEU A 211 15.21 6.72 3.08
N GLY A 212 14.07 7.35 2.77
CA GLY A 212 12.75 6.87 3.18
C GLY A 212 12.49 5.44 2.70
N SER A 213 12.87 5.11 1.46
CA SER A 213 12.74 3.76 0.91
C SER A 213 13.53 2.71 1.71
N PHE A 214 14.75 3.05 2.16
CA PHE A 214 15.55 2.18 3.01
C PHE A 214 15.00 2.08 4.44
N VAL A 215 14.42 3.15 5.01
CA VAL A 215 13.72 3.09 6.30
C VAL A 215 12.54 2.11 6.22
N LEU A 216 11.73 2.19 5.17
CA LEU A 216 10.62 1.26 4.94
C LEU A 216 11.12 -0.19 4.77
N SER A 217 12.24 -0.39 4.06
CA SER A 217 12.81 -1.73 3.84
C SER A 217 13.36 -2.34 5.13
N HIS A 218 14.08 -1.56 5.94
CA HIS A 218 14.56 -2.01 7.26
C HIS A 218 13.42 -2.23 8.24
N SER A 219 12.34 -1.46 8.14
CA SER A 219 11.11 -1.69 8.93
C SER A 219 10.48 -3.05 8.58
N LYS A 220 10.37 -3.38 7.28
CA LYS A 220 9.93 -4.71 6.85
C LYS A 220 10.87 -5.82 7.32
N LYS A 221 12.20 -5.62 7.26
CA LYS A 221 13.21 -6.56 7.81
C LYS A 221 12.94 -6.85 9.30
N ILE A 222 12.63 -5.84 10.11
CA ILE A 222 12.29 -6.03 11.53
C ILE A 222 11.04 -6.91 11.66
N MET A 223 9.97 -6.59 10.94
CA MET A 223 8.73 -7.40 10.97
C MET A 223 8.95 -8.84 10.49
N ASN A 224 9.75 -9.01 9.44
CA ASN A 224 10.10 -10.32 8.88
C ASN A 224 10.88 -11.19 9.87
N ASN A 225 11.68 -10.60 10.77
CA ASN A 225 12.34 -11.38 11.84
C ASN A 225 11.30 -12.04 12.76
N PHE A 226 10.21 -11.36 13.11
CA PHE A 226 9.13 -11.95 13.90
C PHE A 226 8.41 -13.06 13.12
N ILE A 227 8.09 -12.80 11.85
CA ILE A 227 7.43 -13.76 10.96
C ILE A 227 8.27 -15.03 10.79
N HIS A 228 9.60 -14.89 10.69
CA HIS A 228 10.53 -16.00 10.55
C HIS A 228 10.51 -16.91 11.79
N VAL A 229 10.59 -16.34 13.00
CA VAL A 229 10.60 -17.12 14.27
C VAL A 229 9.34 -17.96 14.46
N ILE A 230 8.19 -17.47 13.98
CA ILE A 230 6.92 -18.20 14.08
C ILE A 230 6.67 -19.12 12.88
N ASN A 231 7.57 -19.12 11.88
CA ASN A 231 7.44 -19.80 10.60
C ASN A 231 6.20 -19.36 9.79
N GLY A 232 5.85 -18.07 9.90
CA GLY A 232 4.66 -17.49 9.27
C GLY A 232 4.75 -17.40 7.75
N PHE A 233 5.97 -17.42 7.17
CA PHE A 233 6.14 -17.49 5.72
C PHE A 233 5.61 -18.78 5.11
N TYR A 234 5.50 -19.88 5.87
CA TYR A 234 5.12 -21.20 5.36
C TYR A 234 3.94 -21.83 6.09
N LYS A 235 3.44 -21.18 7.15
CA LYS A 235 2.31 -21.69 7.94
C LYS A 235 1.29 -20.57 8.18
N PRO A 236 -0.01 -20.91 8.25
CA PRO A 236 -1.10 -19.96 8.50
C PRO A 236 -1.16 -19.55 9.98
N GLU A 237 -0.07 -18.95 10.47
CA GLU A 237 0.16 -18.62 11.88
C GLU A 237 -0.10 -17.14 12.20
N ILE A 238 -0.37 -16.35 11.16
CA ILE A 238 -0.66 -14.91 11.20
C ILE A 238 -2.12 -14.72 10.77
N TYR A 239 -2.95 -14.23 11.68
CA TYR A 239 -4.37 -14.01 11.42
C TYR A 239 -4.63 -12.64 10.79
N TYR A 240 -3.85 -11.62 11.16
CA TYR A 240 -3.94 -10.26 10.65
C TYR A 240 -2.60 -9.54 10.81
N THR A 241 -2.31 -8.58 9.93
CA THR A 241 -1.17 -7.69 10.04
C THR A 241 -1.49 -6.32 9.46
N ASP A 242 -0.96 -5.28 10.08
CA ASP A 242 -1.00 -3.92 9.55
C ASP A 242 0.23 -3.17 10.04
N THR A 243 1.10 -2.82 9.10
CA THR A 243 2.32 -2.01 9.29
C THR A 243 3.31 -2.60 10.31
N ASP A 244 3.08 -2.37 11.60
CA ASP A 244 3.89 -2.74 12.76
C ASP A 244 3.24 -3.80 13.65
N SER A 245 2.02 -4.23 13.33
CA SER A 245 1.26 -5.18 14.13
C SER A 245 1.13 -6.57 13.50
N LEU A 246 1.15 -7.60 14.35
CA LEU A 246 0.92 -9.02 14.01
C LEU A 246 -0.06 -9.66 15.00
N TYR A 247 -1.13 -10.22 14.48
CA TYR A 247 -2.14 -10.93 15.25
C TYR A 247 -1.85 -12.43 15.16
N ILE A 248 -1.43 -13.01 16.28
CA ILE A 248 -0.89 -14.37 16.34
C ILE A 248 -1.42 -15.15 17.54
N SER A 249 -1.26 -16.47 17.50
CA SER A 249 -1.62 -17.36 18.61
C SER A 249 -0.74 -17.12 19.84
N SER A 250 -1.24 -17.42 21.03
CA SER A 250 -0.46 -17.36 22.28
C SER A 250 0.75 -18.30 22.27
N LYS A 251 0.68 -19.41 21.55
CA LYS A 251 1.80 -20.32 21.30
C LYS A 251 2.94 -19.63 20.55
N ASN A 252 2.62 -18.85 19.51
CA ASN A 252 3.62 -18.13 18.74
C ASN A 252 4.18 -16.94 19.50
N TRP A 253 3.37 -16.25 20.31
CA TRP A 253 3.85 -15.25 21.26
C TRP A 253 4.95 -15.81 22.19
N LYS A 254 4.74 -17.01 22.76
CA LYS A 254 5.76 -17.69 23.58
C LYS A 254 7.05 -17.99 22.79
N LYS A 255 6.97 -18.26 21.48
CA LYS A 255 8.18 -18.43 20.63
C LYS A 255 8.93 -17.11 20.48
N LEU A 256 8.23 -16.01 20.20
CA LEU A 256 8.83 -14.68 20.08
C LEU A 256 9.52 -14.26 21.39
N ASN A 257 8.87 -14.49 22.53
CA ASN A 257 9.45 -14.18 23.83
C ASN A 257 10.73 -14.99 24.10
N ARG A 258 10.73 -16.30 23.84
CA ARG A 258 11.94 -17.15 23.96
C ARG A 258 13.06 -16.74 23.02
N ALA A 259 12.73 -16.17 21.86
CA ALA A 259 13.71 -15.64 20.92
C ALA A 259 14.24 -14.25 21.31
N GLY A 260 13.80 -13.68 22.44
CA GLY A 260 14.22 -12.35 22.90
C GLY A 260 13.64 -11.19 22.10
N LEU A 261 12.57 -11.42 21.33
CA LEU A 261 11.95 -10.44 20.42
C LEU A 261 10.80 -9.66 21.06
N VAL A 262 10.52 -9.90 22.35
CA VAL A 262 9.47 -9.22 23.11
C VAL A 262 10.09 -8.29 24.14
N SER A 263 9.63 -7.04 24.18
CA SER A 263 9.97 -6.04 25.19
C SER A 263 8.98 -4.89 25.15
N GLU A 264 8.69 -4.30 26.31
CA GLU A 264 7.82 -3.13 26.41
C GLU A 264 8.47 -1.82 25.94
N LYS A 265 9.80 -1.78 25.84
CA LYS A 265 10.55 -0.52 25.68
C LYS A 265 11.65 -0.57 24.62
N ASP A 266 12.22 -1.74 24.37
CA ASP A 266 13.39 -1.81 23.49
C ASP A 266 12.98 -1.64 22.03
N TYR A 267 13.78 -0.89 21.28
CA TYR A 267 13.69 -0.85 19.83
C TYR A 267 13.94 -2.22 19.19
N CYS A 268 13.42 -2.38 17.98
CA CYS A 268 13.46 -3.61 17.18
C CYS A 268 12.78 -4.84 17.82
N LYS A 269 12.10 -4.65 18.96
CA LYS A 269 11.26 -5.67 19.62
C LYS A 269 9.80 -5.23 19.58
N GLY A 270 8.90 -6.10 20.01
CA GLY A 270 7.50 -5.72 20.16
C GLY A 270 6.89 -6.11 21.49
N LYS A 271 5.71 -5.56 21.72
CA LYS A 271 4.90 -5.72 22.93
C LYS A 271 3.53 -6.26 22.57
N ASN A 272 2.72 -6.58 23.57
CA ASN A 272 1.32 -6.91 23.35
C ASN A 272 0.49 -5.66 23.61
N ASP A 273 -0.23 -5.18 22.60
CA ASP A 273 -1.06 -3.97 22.72
C ASP A 273 -2.19 -4.09 23.76
N TYR A 274 -2.48 -5.31 24.20
CA TYR A 274 -3.48 -5.60 25.23
C TYR A 274 -2.87 -5.95 26.59
N GLY A 275 -1.58 -5.65 26.81
CA GLY A 275 -0.88 -5.91 28.07
C GLY A 275 -0.75 -7.41 28.36
N ASP A 276 -1.18 -7.87 29.54
CA ASP A 276 -1.25 -9.30 29.85
C ASP A 276 -2.51 -9.98 29.30
N GLY A 277 -3.43 -9.21 28.72
CA GLY A 277 -4.65 -9.69 28.11
C GLY A 277 -4.45 -10.33 26.74
N GLY A 278 -5.53 -10.81 26.14
CA GLY A 278 -5.49 -11.48 24.85
C GLY A 278 -6.81 -11.43 24.10
N ILE A 279 -6.71 -11.53 22.78
CA ILE A 279 -7.87 -11.71 21.91
C ILE A 279 -8.38 -13.14 22.09
N ILE A 280 -9.66 -13.28 22.44
CA ILE A 280 -10.34 -14.58 22.52
C ILE A 280 -11.19 -14.86 21.27
N PHE A 281 -11.61 -13.81 20.58
CA PHE A 281 -12.34 -13.88 19.32
C PHE A 281 -11.94 -12.72 18.42
N GLY A 282 -11.73 -13.00 17.14
CA GLY A 282 -11.33 -12.01 16.14
C GLY A 282 -11.96 -12.30 14.79
N LEU A 283 -12.53 -11.26 14.17
CA LEU A 283 -12.97 -11.22 12.77
C LEU A 283 -12.08 -10.25 12.02
N TYR A 284 -11.43 -10.73 10.96
CA TYR A 284 -10.50 -9.97 10.12
C TYR A 284 -11.03 -9.98 8.69
N LEU A 285 -11.89 -9.00 8.38
CA LEU A 285 -12.62 -8.99 7.12
C LEU A 285 -11.75 -8.39 6.03
N ALA A 286 -11.19 -7.20 6.22
CA ALA A 286 -10.38 -6.53 5.19
C ALA A 286 -9.23 -5.74 5.83
N PRO A 287 -8.29 -5.20 5.04
CA PRO A 287 -7.29 -4.26 5.54
C PRO A 287 -7.97 -3.13 6.31
N LYS A 288 -7.64 -3.01 7.59
CA LYS A 288 -8.22 -2.02 8.53
C LYS A 288 -9.73 -2.15 8.72
N VAL A 289 -10.29 -3.35 8.51
CA VAL A 289 -11.66 -3.73 8.90
C VAL A 289 -11.60 -5.00 9.74
N LYS A 290 -11.69 -4.83 11.06
CA LYS A 290 -11.55 -5.91 12.04
C LYS A 290 -12.37 -5.68 13.30
N TYR A 291 -12.81 -6.78 13.90
CA TYR A 291 -13.48 -6.82 15.19
C TYR A 291 -12.78 -7.80 16.12
N ASN A 292 -12.52 -7.41 17.36
CA ASN A 292 -11.92 -8.28 18.36
C ASN A 292 -12.68 -8.21 19.69
N ILE A 293 -12.83 -9.35 20.34
CA ILE A 293 -13.17 -9.45 21.75
C ILE A 293 -11.88 -9.78 22.50
N VAL A 294 -11.52 -8.91 23.43
CA VAL A 294 -10.29 -8.97 24.21
C VAL A 294 -10.64 -9.27 25.66
N LEU A 295 -10.03 -10.33 26.21
CA LEU A 295 -10.02 -10.57 27.65
C LEU A 295 -8.84 -9.82 28.25
N THR A 296 -9.11 -8.82 29.08
CA THR A 296 -8.07 -8.06 29.78
C THR A 296 -7.55 -8.81 31.00
N SER A 297 -6.42 -8.36 31.54
CA SER A 297 -5.72 -9.02 32.64
C SER A 297 -6.50 -9.06 33.96
N ASP A 298 -7.45 -8.13 34.14
CA ASP A 298 -8.41 -8.06 35.24
C ASP A 298 -9.65 -8.95 35.01
N GLY A 299 -9.69 -9.73 33.92
CA GLY A 299 -10.79 -10.65 33.62
C GLY A 299 -11.99 -10.01 32.93
N VAL A 300 -11.88 -8.75 32.48
CA VAL A 300 -12.97 -8.03 31.80
C VAL A 300 -12.94 -8.29 30.29
N LEU A 301 -14.11 -8.48 29.69
CA LEU A 301 -14.25 -8.54 28.23
C LEU A 301 -14.40 -7.13 27.66
N LYS A 302 -13.58 -6.80 26.65
CA LYS A 302 -13.63 -5.52 25.94
C LYS A 302 -13.72 -5.74 24.44
N GLU A 303 -14.60 -4.98 23.80
CA GLU A 303 -14.71 -4.95 22.36
C GLU A 303 -13.75 -3.94 21.74
N LYS A 304 -13.15 -4.32 20.61
CA LYS A 304 -12.29 -3.46 19.80
C LYS A 304 -12.70 -3.57 18.34
N LYS A 305 -13.32 -2.49 17.84
CA LYS A 305 -13.78 -2.34 16.46
C LYS A 305 -12.81 -1.46 15.68
N THR A 306 -12.58 -1.77 14.42
CA THR A 306 -11.84 -0.91 13.49
C THR A 306 -12.48 -1.07 12.13
N PHE A 307 -12.94 0.03 11.54
CA PHE A 307 -13.53 0.02 10.22
C PHE A 307 -13.08 1.26 9.44
N LYS A 308 -12.09 1.08 8.56
CA LYS A 308 -11.60 2.18 7.72
C LYS A 308 -12.71 2.64 6.76
N GLY A 309 -12.85 3.96 6.63
CA GLY A 309 -13.87 4.58 5.76
C GLY A 309 -15.24 4.72 6.43
N TYR A 310 -15.33 4.41 7.73
CA TYR A 310 -16.56 4.38 8.50
C TYR A 310 -16.34 5.03 9.86
N SER A 311 -17.37 5.69 10.41
CA SER A 311 -17.29 6.26 11.75
C SER A 311 -17.64 5.20 12.81
N ASN A 312 -16.77 4.99 13.80
CA ASN A 312 -16.88 3.86 14.74
C ASN A 312 -18.19 3.84 15.56
N ASP A 313 -18.86 4.98 15.71
CA ASP A 313 -20.15 5.14 16.40
C ASP A 313 -21.33 4.58 15.60
N LYS A 314 -21.20 4.47 14.27
CA LYS A 314 -22.27 4.02 13.38
C LYS A 314 -22.21 2.53 13.05
N ILE A 315 -21.26 1.79 13.63
CA ILE A 315 -21.05 0.38 13.30
C ILE A 315 -21.34 -0.54 14.48
N SER A 316 -22.28 -1.44 14.25
CA SER A 316 -22.71 -2.48 15.17
C SER A 316 -21.83 -3.72 15.05
N VAL A 317 -21.98 -4.67 15.98
CA VAL A 317 -21.28 -5.97 15.86
C VAL A 317 -21.96 -6.82 14.79
N GLU A 318 -23.28 -6.69 14.68
CA GLU A 318 -24.13 -7.31 13.69
C GLU A 318 -23.65 -7.01 12.27
N ASP A 319 -23.20 -5.78 12.00
CA ASP A 319 -22.63 -5.41 10.70
C ASP A 319 -21.40 -6.27 10.34
N TYR A 320 -20.48 -6.51 11.28
CA TYR A 320 -19.33 -7.38 11.04
C TYR A 320 -19.75 -8.83 10.81
N VAL A 321 -20.79 -9.30 11.51
CA VAL A 321 -21.30 -10.67 11.37
C VAL A 321 -22.02 -10.85 10.03
N LEU A 322 -22.82 -9.87 9.60
CA LEU A 322 -23.48 -9.85 8.30
C LEU A 322 -22.44 -9.89 7.17
N LEU A 323 -21.45 -9.01 7.24
CA LEU A 323 -20.33 -9.00 6.30
C LEU A 323 -19.58 -10.34 6.32
N ALA A 324 -19.24 -10.89 7.49
CA ALA A 324 -18.60 -12.21 7.57
C ALA A 324 -19.45 -13.34 6.97
N SER A 325 -20.77 -13.19 6.98
CA SER A 325 -21.74 -14.16 6.47
C SER A 325 -22.09 -13.93 4.98
N GLY A 326 -21.38 -13.05 4.27
CA GLY A 326 -21.61 -12.79 2.85
C GLY A 326 -22.76 -11.84 2.54
N HIS A 327 -23.26 -11.11 3.54
CA HIS A 327 -24.34 -10.13 3.36
C HIS A 327 -23.78 -8.72 3.29
N ASP A 328 -24.35 -7.89 2.42
CA ASP A 328 -24.00 -6.48 2.29
C ASP A 328 -24.53 -5.68 3.48
N VAL A 329 -23.80 -4.63 3.85
CA VAL A 329 -24.22 -3.68 4.89
C VAL A 329 -24.35 -2.30 4.27
N SER A 330 -25.51 -1.67 4.42
CA SER A 330 -25.76 -0.31 3.97
C SER A 330 -26.05 0.62 5.14
N ASN A 331 -25.58 1.86 5.06
CA ASN A 331 -25.84 2.86 6.07
C ASN A 331 -25.82 4.28 5.51
N GLU A 332 -26.54 5.18 6.20
CA GLU A 332 -26.67 6.58 5.80
C GLU A 332 -25.63 7.49 6.49
N PHE A 333 -25.00 8.33 5.68
CA PHE A 333 -23.98 9.28 6.09
C PHE A 333 -24.35 10.68 5.69
N ASN A 334 -23.93 11.66 6.48
CA ASN A 334 -23.99 13.03 6.02
C ASN A 334 -23.08 13.15 4.80
N LYS A 335 -23.56 13.82 3.76
CA LYS A 335 -22.72 14.15 2.62
C LYS A 335 -21.59 15.09 3.07
N PRO A 336 -20.42 14.98 2.45
CA PRO A 336 -19.34 15.94 2.69
C PRO A 336 -19.82 17.36 2.38
N TRP A 337 -19.28 18.35 3.07
CA TRP A 337 -19.62 19.74 2.79
C TRP A 337 -19.22 20.10 1.37
N GLU A 338 -20.13 20.77 0.67
CA GLU A 338 -19.90 21.22 -0.69
C GLU A 338 -19.56 22.70 -0.66
N LYS A 339 -18.65 23.16 -1.53
CA LYS A 339 -18.45 24.60 -1.73
C LYS A 339 -19.25 25.03 -2.94
N SER A 340 -20.01 26.11 -2.79
CA SER A 340 -20.72 26.79 -3.88
C SER A 340 -20.34 28.27 -3.93
N PHE A 341 -20.39 28.87 -5.12
CA PHE A 341 -20.00 30.26 -5.32
C PHE A 341 -20.95 31.25 -4.62
N THR A 342 -22.24 30.97 -4.70
CA THR A 342 -23.33 31.86 -4.28
C THR A 342 -23.58 31.79 -2.77
N ASN A 343 -23.45 30.59 -2.18
CA ASN A 343 -23.80 30.35 -0.78
C ASN A 343 -22.58 30.04 0.10
N GLY A 344 -21.37 30.03 -0.46
CA GLY A 344 -20.15 29.63 0.26
C GLY A 344 -20.14 28.14 0.58
N VAL A 345 -19.77 27.78 1.81
CA VAL A 345 -19.84 26.39 2.28
C VAL A 345 -21.30 25.99 2.46
N VAL A 346 -21.76 25.06 1.62
CA VAL A 346 -23.08 24.44 1.68
C VAL A 346 -22.98 23.18 2.52
N ILE A 347 -23.77 23.15 3.59
CA ILE A 347 -23.95 21.96 4.41
C ILE A 347 -25.13 21.19 3.80
N PRO A 348 -24.91 19.99 3.24
CA PRO A 348 -26.01 19.20 2.70
C PRO A 348 -26.98 18.81 3.82
N ASN A 349 -28.28 18.96 3.56
CA ASN A 349 -29.33 18.52 4.49
C ASN A 349 -29.74 17.05 4.25
N ASP A 350 -29.29 16.47 3.15
CA ASP A 350 -29.53 15.10 2.73
C ASP A 350 -28.34 14.19 3.09
N LYS A 351 -28.64 12.89 3.14
CA LYS A 351 -27.66 11.85 3.44
C LYS A 351 -27.27 11.11 2.16
N GLN A 352 -26.08 10.53 2.16
CA GLN A 352 -25.63 9.55 1.17
C GLN A 352 -25.70 8.15 1.77
N THR A 353 -26.09 7.18 0.97
CA THR A 353 -26.05 5.76 1.37
C THR A 353 -24.74 5.16 0.91
N LYS A 354 -24.01 4.57 1.85
CA LYS A 354 -22.80 3.79 1.54
C LYS A 354 -23.12 2.32 1.72
N VAL A 355 -22.84 1.52 0.68
CA VAL A 355 -23.00 0.08 0.69
C VAL A 355 -21.63 -0.58 0.76
N PHE A 356 -21.44 -1.41 1.78
CA PHE A 356 -20.26 -2.23 1.99
C PHE A 356 -20.59 -3.62 1.51
N ARG A 357 -20.06 -3.97 0.35
CA ARG A 357 -20.35 -5.25 -0.30
C ARG A 357 -19.52 -6.36 0.33
N SER A 358 -20.13 -7.48 0.68
CA SER A 358 -19.41 -8.64 1.19
C SER A 358 -19.02 -9.60 0.06
N TYR A 359 -18.12 -9.16 -0.82
CA TYR A 359 -17.53 -10.07 -1.82
C TYR A 359 -16.05 -10.27 -1.59
N LEU A 360 -15.64 -11.53 -1.71
CA LEU A 360 -14.23 -11.89 -1.67
C LEU A 360 -13.50 -11.31 -2.90
N ASN A 361 -12.39 -10.61 -2.64
CA ASN A 361 -11.51 -10.11 -3.69
C ASN A 361 -10.64 -11.24 -4.27
N ASN A 362 -11.22 -11.98 -5.23
CA ASN A 362 -10.52 -13.03 -5.99
C ASN A 362 -9.39 -12.48 -6.89
N VAL A 363 -9.21 -11.17 -6.96
CA VAL A 363 -8.09 -10.56 -7.71
C VAL A 363 -6.81 -10.60 -6.86
N LYS A 364 -6.90 -10.59 -5.53
CA LYS A 364 -5.72 -10.45 -4.65
C LYS A 364 -5.25 -11.77 -4.02
N ARG A 365 -6.15 -12.71 -3.73
CA ARG A 365 -5.87 -14.02 -3.11
C ARG A 365 -6.88 -15.09 -3.54
N LYS A 366 -6.50 -16.37 -3.38
CA LYS A 366 -7.41 -17.50 -3.62
C LYS A 366 -8.56 -17.48 -2.60
N PRO A 367 -9.73 -18.04 -2.97
CA PRO A 367 -10.77 -18.35 -2.02
C PRO A 367 -10.28 -19.10 -0.79
N PRO A 368 -10.83 -18.79 0.40
CA PRO A 368 -10.51 -19.53 1.60
C PRO A 368 -10.93 -20.99 1.43
N ASN A 369 -10.15 -21.92 2.00
CA ASN A 369 -10.53 -23.32 2.09
C ASN A 369 -11.63 -23.53 3.15
N SER A 370 -12.03 -24.78 3.39
CA SER A 370 -13.03 -25.14 4.41
C SER A 370 -12.66 -24.74 5.85
N GLU A 371 -11.39 -24.43 6.10
CA GLU A 371 -10.88 -23.97 7.39
C GLU A 371 -10.77 -22.43 7.45
N GLY A 372 -11.20 -21.71 6.41
CA GLY A 372 -11.10 -20.25 6.33
C GLY A 372 -9.71 -19.73 5.92
N ILE A 373 -8.78 -20.60 5.53
CA ILE A 373 -7.40 -20.22 5.20
C ILE A 373 -7.30 -19.81 3.74
N MET A 374 -6.84 -18.59 3.50
CA MET A 374 -6.57 -18.05 2.16
C MET A 374 -5.10 -18.26 1.76
N TYR A 375 -4.88 -18.95 0.64
CA TYR A 375 -3.56 -19.17 0.08
C TYR A 375 -3.25 -18.17 -1.06
N PRO A 376 -1.97 -17.86 -1.31
CA PRO A 376 -1.58 -17.04 -2.45
C PRO A 376 -1.80 -17.77 -3.79
N TYR A 377 -1.83 -16.99 -4.87
CA TYR A 377 -1.77 -17.52 -6.24
C TYR A 377 -0.40 -18.13 -6.54
N ASN A 378 -0.33 -19.19 -7.35
CA ASN A 378 0.97 -19.78 -7.75
C ASN A 378 1.48 -19.24 -9.09
N ASP A 379 0.56 -18.80 -9.95
CA ASP A 379 0.85 -18.19 -11.23
C ASP A 379 0.02 -16.91 -11.38
N LYS A 380 0.50 -15.98 -12.21
CA LYS A 380 -0.24 -14.78 -12.58
C LYS A 380 -1.54 -15.16 -13.30
N ASP A 381 -1.59 -16.28 -14.03
CA ASP A 381 -2.71 -16.62 -14.92
C ASP A 381 -3.82 -17.46 -14.23
N GLU A 382 -3.70 -17.79 -12.94
CA GLU A 382 -4.65 -18.62 -12.18
C GLU A 382 -5.97 -17.91 -11.78
N TYR A 383 -6.38 -16.79 -12.41
CA TYR A 383 -7.51 -15.96 -11.95
C TYR A 383 -8.81 -16.10 -12.77
N SER A 384 -9.94 -15.79 -12.10
CA SER A 384 -11.27 -15.61 -12.68
C SER A 384 -11.76 -14.19 -12.37
N PHE A 385 -12.11 -13.41 -13.39
CA PHE A 385 -12.82 -12.14 -13.19
C PHE A 385 -14.32 -12.41 -13.17
N ASP A 386 -15.04 -11.77 -12.26
CA ASP A 386 -16.47 -11.56 -12.41
C ASP A 386 -16.65 -10.39 -13.40
N GLU A 387 -17.59 -10.50 -14.35
CA GLU A 387 -17.89 -9.46 -15.35
C GLU A 387 -18.34 -8.15 -14.71
N ASN A 388 -18.76 -8.16 -13.44
CA ASN A 388 -19.22 -6.99 -12.68
C ASN A 388 -18.22 -6.44 -11.64
N TYR A 389 -16.96 -6.88 -11.68
CA TYR A 389 -15.97 -6.55 -10.64
C TYR A 389 -15.56 -5.07 -10.65
N GLU A 390 -15.84 -4.35 -9.57
CA GLU A 390 -15.31 -3.01 -9.32
C GLU A 390 -14.03 -3.05 -8.48
N PHE A 391 -13.05 -2.23 -8.88
CA PHE A 391 -11.77 -2.17 -8.18
C PHE A 391 -11.86 -1.30 -6.94
N ASP A 392 -11.78 -1.95 -5.77
CA ASP A 392 -11.47 -1.30 -4.50
C ASP A 392 -10.12 -1.81 -3.96
N ASP A 393 -9.53 -1.06 -3.03
CA ASP A 393 -8.28 -1.37 -2.36
C ASP A 393 -8.46 -2.33 -1.17
N PHE A 394 -9.69 -2.70 -0.84
CA PHE A 394 -10.02 -3.61 0.25
C PHE A 394 -10.18 -5.07 -0.24
N ASP A 395 -9.81 -6.04 0.62
CA ASP A 395 -9.63 -7.45 0.23
C ASP A 395 -10.92 -8.31 0.31
N PHE A 396 -11.98 -7.80 0.94
CA PHE A 396 -13.29 -8.50 1.10
C PHE A 396 -14.50 -7.57 1.08
N LEU A 397 -14.25 -6.28 1.04
CA LEU A 397 -15.27 -5.26 1.18
C LEU A 397 -15.05 -4.27 0.08
N THR A 398 -16.08 -3.93 -0.68
CA THR A 398 -15.98 -2.75 -1.55
C THR A 398 -17.02 -1.74 -1.17
N ILE A 399 -16.62 -0.49 -1.22
CA ILE A 399 -17.46 0.64 -0.86
C ILE A 399 -18.07 1.15 -2.16
N GLN A 400 -19.37 0.94 -2.32
CA GLN A 400 -20.16 1.63 -3.33
C GLN A 400 -20.90 2.79 -2.68
N GLU A 401 -20.72 3.97 -3.25
CA GLU A 401 -21.51 5.15 -2.91
C GLU A 401 -22.69 5.18 -3.88
N GLU A 402 -23.89 4.90 -3.38
CA GLU A 402 -25.12 5.02 -4.16
C GLU A 402 -25.70 6.41 -3.86
N ASN A 403 -25.47 7.33 -4.79
CA ASN A 403 -26.27 8.54 -4.87
C ASN A 403 -27.54 8.17 -5.62
N GLU A 404 -28.67 8.13 -4.94
CA GLU A 404 -29.97 8.20 -5.62
C GLU A 404 -30.00 9.52 -6.39
N HIS A 405 -29.60 9.49 -7.66
CA HIS A 405 -30.07 10.47 -8.61
C HIS A 405 -31.59 10.27 -8.69
N CYS A 406 -32.32 11.15 -8.02
CA CYS A 406 -33.73 11.41 -8.31
C CYS A 406 -33.84 11.81 -9.78
N PHE A 407 -33.90 10.83 -10.68
CA PHE A 407 -34.53 11.03 -11.98
C PHE A 407 -36.04 11.16 -11.70
N LYS A 408 -36.53 12.39 -11.82
CA LYS A 408 -37.91 12.66 -12.21
C LYS A 408 -37.89 13.28 -13.58
#